data_AF-A0A4Q0VPS3-F1
#
_entry.id   AF-A0A4Q0VPS3-F1
#
_cell.length_a   1.000
_cell.length_b   1.000
_cell.length_c   1.000
_cell.angle_alpha   90.00
_cell.angle_beta   90.00
_cell.angle_gamma   90.00
#
_symmetry.space_group_name_H-M   'P 1'
#
loop_
_entity.id
_entity.type
_entity.pdbx_description
1 polymer ?
#
loop_
_entity_poly.entity_id
_entity_poly.type
_entity_poly.pdbx_seq_one_letter_code
_entity_poly.pdbx_strand_id
1 'polypeptide(L)'
;MNLFERLYDEQEDVKVQFIGFTTENARYDFGIVYTNMFFGKPLVVCMQTGRSTLICAEEAENWEHVKKVFQIKCDNEAKDLAIFFTSKLPTMSFENQY
;
A
#
# COMPACT_ATOMS: atom_id res chain seq x y z
N MET A 1 -38.36 -10.79 -1.31
CA MET A 1 -37.04 -10.54 -1.95
C MET A 1 -36.12 -10.08 -0.83
N ASN A 2 -35.17 -10.90 -0.40
CA ASN A 2 -34.20 -10.43 0.61
C ASN A 2 -33.35 -9.35 -0.04
N LEU A 3 -33.40 -8.14 0.50
CA LEU A 3 -32.77 -6.95 -0.08
C LEU A 3 -31.23 -6.99 0.06
N PHE A 4 -30.71 -7.87 0.91
CA PHE A 4 -29.28 -8.05 1.15
C PHE A 4 -28.93 -9.50 1.44
N GLU A 5 -28.01 -10.05 0.68
CA GLU A 5 -27.26 -11.27 1.01
C GLU A 5 -25.86 -10.84 1.44
N ARG A 6 -25.52 -11.09 2.71
CA ARG A 6 -24.22 -10.72 3.30
C ARG A 6 -23.24 -11.86 3.08
N LEU A 7 -22.15 -11.60 2.35
CA LEU A 7 -21.13 -12.61 2.07
C LEU A 7 -20.14 -12.80 3.23
N TYR A 8 -19.68 -11.70 3.84
CA TYR A 8 -18.82 -11.71 5.04
C TYR A 8 -18.94 -10.37 5.78
N ASP A 9 -18.57 -10.36 7.06
CA ASP A 9 -18.51 -9.19 7.93
C ASP A 9 -17.45 -9.48 9.00
N GLU A 10 -16.20 -9.16 8.67
CA GLU A 10 -15.02 -9.46 9.48
C GLU A 10 -14.43 -8.18 10.06
N GLN A 11 -14.04 -8.22 11.33
CA GLN A 11 -13.37 -7.11 12.02
C GLN A 11 -12.02 -7.58 12.53
N GLU A 12 -10.97 -6.76 12.32
CA GLU A 12 -9.62 -7.02 12.79
C GLU A 12 -9.05 -5.77 13.45
N ASP A 13 -8.43 -5.94 14.63
CA ASP A 13 -7.61 -4.89 15.24
C ASP A 13 -6.21 -4.92 14.62
N VAL A 14 -5.95 -3.95 13.75
CA VAL A 14 -4.75 -3.92 12.91
C VAL A 14 -3.82 -2.78 13.27
N LYS A 15 -2.53 -2.99 12.98
CA LYS A 15 -1.56 -1.89 13.01
C LYS A 15 -1.77 -1.01 11.79
N VAL A 16 -1.84 0.29 12.02
CA VAL A 16 -1.84 1.31 10.96
C VAL A 16 -0.65 2.23 11.14
N GLN A 17 0.03 2.55 10.05
CA GLN A 17 1.11 3.53 10.03
C GLN A 17 0.77 4.68 9.09
N PHE A 18 0.89 5.91 9.59
CA PHE A 18 0.72 7.13 8.79
C PHE A 18 2.08 7.76 8.50
N ILE A 19 2.31 8.12 7.24
CA ILE A 19 3.61 8.57 6.76
C ILE A 19 3.41 9.79 5.87
N GLY A 20 4.11 10.87 6.19
CA GLY A 20 4.27 12.02 5.30
C GLY A 20 5.63 11.99 4.63
N PHE A 21 5.66 12.22 3.32
CA PHE A 21 6.88 12.32 2.52
C PHE A 21 6.85 13.61 1.71
N THR A 22 7.93 14.38 1.72
CA THR A 22 8.05 15.61 0.95
C THR A 22 9.16 15.48 -0.07
N THR A 23 8.87 15.83 -1.31
CA THR A 23 9.84 15.99 -2.39
C THR A 23 10.05 17.47 -2.67
N GLU A 24 10.89 17.79 -3.66
CA GLU A 24 11.05 19.17 -4.13
C GLU A 24 9.75 19.77 -4.66
N ASN A 25 8.86 18.97 -5.26
CA ASN A 25 7.67 19.48 -5.97
C ASN A 25 6.33 19.09 -5.33
N ALA A 26 6.32 18.16 -4.38
CA ALA A 26 5.09 17.60 -3.86
C ALA A 26 5.22 17.13 -2.40
N ARG A 27 4.06 16.99 -1.75
CA ARG A 27 3.90 16.29 -0.50
C ARG A 27 3.02 15.08 -0.76
N TYR A 28 3.36 13.96 -0.16
CA TYR A 28 2.61 12.72 -0.19
C TYR A 28 2.28 12.29 1.23
N ASP A 29 1.03 11.89 1.45
CA ASP A 29 0.59 11.32 2.74
C ASP A 29 0.03 9.93 2.48
N PHE A 30 0.57 8.93 3.17
CA PHE A 30 0.18 7.53 3.04
C PHE A 30 -0.28 6.94 4.37
N GLY A 31 -1.33 6.13 4.31
CA GLY A 31 -1.71 5.19 5.36
C GLY A 31 -1.32 3.78 4.92
N ILE A 32 -0.66 3.02 5.80
CA ILE A 32 -0.32 1.61 5.58
C ILE A 32 -1.08 0.79 6.61
N VAL A 33 -1.96 -0.09 6.15
CA VAL A 33 -2.76 -0.98 6.99
C VAL A 33 -2.19 -2.39 6.90
N TYR A 34 -1.74 -2.92 8.02
CA TYR A 34 -1.16 -4.26 8.13
C TYR A 34 -2.23 -5.23 8.63
N THR A 35 -2.85 -5.96 7.71
CA THR A 35 -3.96 -6.89 7.97
C THR A 35 -3.63 -8.29 7.47
N ASN A 36 -4.20 -9.31 8.12
CA ASN A 36 -4.05 -10.69 7.68
C ASN A 36 -4.98 -11.06 6.50
N MET A 37 -5.95 -10.20 6.16
CA MET A 37 -6.92 -10.42 5.08
C MET A 37 -6.30 -10.48 3.67
N PHE A 38 -5.06 -10.00 3.53
CA PHE A 38 -4.38 -9.84 2.24
C PHE A 38 -3.11 -10.67 2.11
N PHE A 39 -3.08 -11.85 2.76
CA PHE A 39 -2.01 -12.82 2.64
C PHE A 39 -0.62 -12.21 2.92
N GLY A 40 -0.52 -11.36 3.95
CA GLY A 40 0.73 -10.70 4.33
C GLY A 40 1.06 -9.42 3.56
N LYS A 41 0.34 -9.09 2.48
CA LYS A 41 0.52 -7.81 1.77
C LYS A 41 -0.24 -6.68 2.49
N PRO A 42 0.44 -5.62 2.92
CA PRO A 42 -0.26 -4.48 3.50
C PRO A 42 -1.03 -3.69 2.44
N LEU A 43 -2.11 -3.03 2.86
CA LEU A 43 -2.85 -2.06 2.07
C LEU A 43 -2.22 -0.68 2.24
N VAL A 44 -1.64 -0.13 1.17
CA VAL A 44 -1.09 1.23 1.14
C VAL A 44 -2.10 2.15 0.46
N VAL A 45 -2.48 3.24 1.14
CA VAL A 45 -3.47 4.23 0.67
C VAL A 45 -2.83 5.60 0.62
N CYS A 46 -2.84 6.26 -0.53
CA CYS A 46 -2.54 7.68 -0.65
C CYS A 46 -3.72 8.49 -0.12
N MET A 47 -3.54 9.16 1.02
CA MET A 47 -4.60 9.88 1.73
C MET A 47 -5.08 11.12 0.98
N GLN A 48 -4.29 11.65 0.05
CA GLN A 48 -4.64 12.83 -0.75
C GLN A 48 -5.49 12.48 -1.96
N THR A 49 -5.30 11.30 -2.53
CA THR A 49 -5.97 10.89 -3.78
C THR A 49 -6.95 9.73 -3.60
N GLY A 50 -6.92 9.07 -2.44
CA GLY A 50 -7.68 7.84 -2.16
C GLY A 50 -7.15 6.61 -2.90
N ARG A 51 -6.09 6.74 -3.72
CA ARG A 51 -5.52 5.62 -4.48
C ARG A 51 -4.87 4.63 -3.54
N SER A 52 -5.18 3.35 -3.72
CA SER A 52 -4.66 2.29 -2.86
C SER A 52 -4.22 1.07 -3.64
N THR A 53 -3.30 0.31 -3.06
CA THR A 53 -2.89 -1.00 -3.56
C THR A 53 -2.46 -1.90 -2.42
N LEU A 54 -2.55 -3.21 -2.63
CA LEU A 54 -1.80 -4.19 -1.87
C LEU A 54 -0.39 -4.26 -2.46
N ILE A 55 0.63 -4.09 -1.64
CA ILE A 55 2.02 -4.04 -2.12
C ILE A 55 3.00 -4.45 -1.02
N CYS A 56 3.95 -5.32 -1.35
CA CYS A 56 5.07 -5.69 -0.47
C CYS A 56 6.38 -5.00 -0.87
N ALA A 57 7.46 -5.24 -0.12
CA ALA A 57 8.76 -4.60 -0.37
C ALA A 57 9.32 -4.87 -1.77
N GLU A 58 9.24 -6.12 -2.24
CA GLU A 58 9.74 -6.56 -3.54
C GLU A 58 8.97 -5.93 -4.71
N GLU A 59 7.65 -5.78 -4.55
CA GLU A 59 6.80 -5.12 -5.54
C GLU A 59 7.02 -3.60 -5.56
N ALA A 60 7.34 -3.02 -4.41
CA ALA A 60 7.64 -1.59 -4.29
C ALA A 60 8.96 -1.19 -4.95
N GLU A 61 9.90 -2.12 -5.16
CA GLU A 61 11.14 -1.85 -5.90
C GLU A 61 10.87 -1.41 -7.35
N ASN A 62 9.74 -1.85 -7.92
CA ASN A 62 9.31 -1.40 -9.24
C ASN A 62 8.70 0.01 -9.16
N TRP A 63 9.54 1.03 -9.32
CA TRP A 63 9.12 2.43 -9.28
C TRP A 63 8.07 2.78 -10.36
N GLU A 64 8.05 2.11 -11.51
CA GLU A 64 7.02 2.33 -12.54
C GLU A 64 5.65 1.84 -12.06
N HIS A 65 5.62 0.74 -11.30
CA HIS A 65 4.41 0.25 -10.66
C HIS A 65 3.89 1.25 -9.61
N VAL A 66 4.77 1.70 -8.70
CA VAL A 66 4.46 2.74 -7.69
C VAL A 66 3.93 4.01 -8.38
N LYS A 67 4.61 4.46 -9.43
CA LYS A 67 4.21 5.61 -10.24
C LYS A 67 2.80 5.45 -10.81
N LYS A 68 2.52 4.31 -11.42
CA LYS A 68 1.25 4.02 -12.09
C LYS A 68 0.10 3.94 -11.09
N VAL A 69 0.28 3.24 -9.99
CA VAL A 69 -0.76 3.03 -8.97
C VAL A 69 -1.16 4.35 -8.32
N PHE A 70 -0.16 5.12 -7.86
CA PHE A 70 -0.40 6.37 -7.12
C PHE A 70 -0.47 7.60 -8.02
N GLN A 71 -0.34 7.43 -9.35
CA GLN A 71 -0.33 8.52 -10.34
C GLN A 71 0.69 9.61 -10.03
N ILE A 72 1.90 9.19 -9.62
CA ILE A 72 3.02 10.10 -9.39
C ILE A 72 3.46 10.66 -10.74
N LYS A 73 3.56 11.99 -10.85
CA LYS A 73 3.85 12.64 -12.14
C LYS A 73 5.33 12.57 -12.49
N CYS A 74 6.20 12.78 -11.50
CA CYS A 74 7.63 12.85 -11.66
C CYS A 74 8.30 11.48 -11.44
N ASP A 75 9.21 11.09 -12.34
CA ASP A 75 9.93 9.81 -12.24
C ASP A 75 10.85 9.74 -11.02
N ASN A 76 11.52 10.84 -10.69
CA ASN A 76 12.43 10.87 -9.55
C ASN A 76 11.66 10.70 -8.24
N GLU A 77 10.51 11.37 -8.11
CA GLU A 77 9.66 11.22 -6.92
C GLU A 77 9.09 9.81 -6.79
N ALA A 78 8.74 9.16 -7.92
CA ALA A 78 8.32 7.78 -7.91
C ALA A 78 9.44 6.83 -7.46
N LYS A 79 10.69 7.08 -7.87
CA LYS A 79 11.87 6.31 -7.43
C LYS A 79 12.15 6.52 -5.94
N ASP A 80 12.06 7.74 -5.44
CA ASP A 80 12.26 8.03 -4.02
C ASP A 80 11.18 7.35 -3.16
N LEU A 81 9.91 7.41 -3.60
CA LEU A 81 8.81 6.70 -2.96
C LEU A 81 8.99 5.18 -3.01
N ALA A 82 9.48 4.63 -4.12
CA ALA A 82 9.79 3.21 -4.26
C ALA A 82 10.84 2.77 -3.23
N ILE A 83 11.98 3.47 -3.16
CA ILE A 83 13.04 3.22 -2.16
C ILE A 83 12.47 3.28 -0.74
N PHE A 84 11.66 4.31 -0.47
CA PHE A 84 11.02 4.47 0.83
C PHE A 84 10.12 3.28 1.16
N PHE A 85 9.22 2.90 0.25
CA PHE A 85 8.30 1.80 0.46
C PHE A 85 9.02 0.46 0.62
N THR A 86 10.02 0.16 -0.22
CA THR A 86 10.84 -1.04 -0.07
C THR A 86 11.50 -1.12 1.32
N SER A 87 11.91 0.01 1.91
CA SER A 87 12.50 0.04 3.27
C SER A 87 11.48 -0.12 4.40
N LYS A 88 10.18 0.06 4.14
CA LYS A 88 9.11 0.11 5.16
C LYS A 88 8.14 -1.07 5.10
N LEU A 89 7.90 -1.59 3.90
CA LEU A 89 6.98 -2.67 3.67
C LEU A 89 7.62 -4.00 4.06
N PRO A 90 6.82 -4.99 4.48
CA PRO A 90 7.34 -6.31 4.74
C PRO A 90 7.76 -6.96 3.43
N THR A 91 8.83 -7.76 3.50
CA THR A 91 9.16 -8.73 2.46
C THR A 91 8.19 -9.90 2.55
N MET A 92 7.78 -10.43 1.42
CA MET A 92 6.94 -11.62 1.39
C MET A 92 7.81 -12.86 1.62
N SER A 93 7.76 -13.43 2.83
CA SER A 93 8.21 -14.80 3.05
C SER A 93 7.24 -15.74 2.35
N PHE A 94 7.71 -16.45 1.31
CA PHE A 94 7.00 -17.56 0.68
C PHE A 94 6.89 -18.76 1.65
N GLU A 95 6.19 -18.61 2.77
CA GLU A 95 5.68 -19.78 3.45
C GLU A 95 4.42 -20.21 2.70
N ASN A 96 4.55 -21.27 1.89
CA ASN A 96 3.43 -21.93 1.25
C ASN A 96 2.41 -22.30 2.33
N GLN A 97 1.33 -21.52 2.45
CA GLN A 97 0.19 -21.88 3.26
C GLN A 97 -0.70 -22.80 2.42
N TYR A 98 -0.39 -24.11 2.48
CA TYR A 98 -1.30 -25.21 2.17
C TYR A 98 -1.50 -26.06 3.42
#